data_AF-A0A368S3E6-F1
#
_entry.id   AF-A0A368S3E6-F1
#
_cell.length_a   1.000
_cell.length_b   1.000
_cell.length_c   1.000
_cell.angle_alpha   90.00
_cell.angle_beta   90.00
_cell.angle_gamma   90.00
#
_symmetry.space_group_name_H-M   'P 1'
#
loop_
_entity.id
_entity.type
_entity.pdbx_description
1 polymer ?
#
loop_
_entity_poly.entity_id
_entity_poly.type
_entity_poly.pdbx_seq_one_letter_code
_entity_poly.pdbx_strand_id
1 'polypeptide(L)'
;MASNRPPPCPCRFVKEDDRKRALVSRLLQYSLVRRVLRIPFHQINICRTPEGKPYLHKNCLTFPNFNFNTSHQGDYVGIASEPLCLVGLDIVSISKPQGETTTEFIINFSSYLTDHEWNCILRAGTHSEVLTEFYRYWCLKEAFVKAIGAGVGFGLHRLEFHHEHWTNISIHIDGQVSRKWRFWLFELDEVHLASIAKGHPEDAVSNYKKTLSNATVVQEQLHSTLESPEGAFTLWTVEQLTQSLE
;
A
#
# COMPACT_ATOMS: atom_id res chain seq x y z
N MET A 1 -17.80 23.73 5.28
CA MET A 1 -16.97 23.76 6.51
C MET A 1 -16.35 22.39 6.69
N ALA A 2 -15.04 22.26 6.42
CA ALA A 2 -14.33 20.98 6.52
C ALA A 2 -14.10 20.62 7.99
N SER A 3 -14.49 19.42 8.41
CA SER A 3 -14.29 18.95 9.78
C SER A 3 -12.80 18.64 9.98
N ASN A 4 -12.07 19.55 10.64
CA ASN A 4 -10.74 19.31 11.19
C ASN A 4 -10.83 18.35 12.39
N ARG A 5 -11.14 17.07 12.14
CA ARG A 5 -10.99 16.04 13.16
C ARG A 5 -9.51 15.67 13.27
N PRO A 6 -8.89 15.76 14.47
CA PRO A 6 -7.54 15.26 14.65
C PRO A 6 -7.48 13.76 14.31
N PRO A 7 -6.32 13.23 13.89
CA PRO A 7 -6.18 11.81 13.60
C PRO A 7 -6.61 10.98 14.82
N PRO A 8 -7.20 9.79 14.63
CA PRO A 8 -7.64 8.96 15.74
C PRO A 8 -6.45 8.69 16.68
N CYS A 9 -6.64 9.05 17.95
CA CYS A 9 -5.68 8.83 19.03
C CYS A 9 -5.40 7.32 19.16
N PRO A 10 -4.13 6.89 19.38
CA PRO A 10 -3.79 5.48 19.63
C PRO A 10 -4.69 4.82 20.69
N CYS A 11 -5.25 5.58 21.63
CA CYS A 11 -6.17 5.09 22.65
C CYS A 11 -7.49 4.50 22.12
N ARG A 12 -7.82 4.63 20.82
CA ARG A 12 -9.03 4.02 20.23
C ARG A 12 -8.88 2.54 19.88
N PHE A 13 -7.66 2.00 19.86
CA PHE A 13 -7.48 0.58 19.60
C PHE A 13 -7.66 -0.22 20.90
N VAL A 14 -8.42 -1.30 20.80
CA VAL A 14 -8.74 -2.18 21.95
C VAL A 14 -7.53 -3.04 22.32
N LYS A 15 -6.74 -3.48 21.33
CA LYS A 15 -5.54 -4.31 21.54
C LYS A 15 -4.29 -3.46 21.62
N GLU A 16 -3.40 -3.78 22.55
CA GLU A 16 -2.14 -3.04 22.74
C GLU A 16 -1.25 -3.08 21.49
N ASP A 17 -1.20 -4.21 20.79
CA ASP A 17 -0.35 -4.33 19.61
C ASP A 17 -0.83 -3.44 18.45
N ASP A 18 -2.14 -3.22 18.31
CA ASP A 18 -2.67 -2.25 17.36
C ASP A 18 -2.30 -0.80 17.74
N ARG A 19 -2.23 -0.49 19.05
CA ARG A 19 -1.72 0.81 19.52
C ARG A 19 -0.26 1.01 19.16
N LYS A 20 0.57 -0.03 19.38
CA LYS A 20 2.00 -0.01 19.03
C LYS A 20 2.17 0.19 17.53
N ARG A 21 1.49 -0.60 16.69
CA ARG A 21 1.55 -0.46 15.22
C ARG A 21 1.10 0.92 14.74
N ALA A 22 0.01 1.45 15.30
CA ALA A 22 -0.48 2.79 14.94
C ALA A 22 0.54 3.89 15.31
N LEU A 23 1.19 3.77 16.48
CA LEU A 23 2.23 4.70 16.90
C LEU A 23 3.46 4.61 16.00
N VAL A 24 3.98 3.42 15.74
CA VAL A 24 5.14 3.20 14.87
C VAL A 24 4.86 3.69 13.45
N SER A 25 3.65 3.44 12.93
CA SER A 25 3.23 3.96 11.63
C SER A 25 3.30 5.49 11.57
N ARG A 26 2.86 6.17 12.65
CA ARG A 26 2.96 7.62 12.74
C ARG A 26 4.41 8.09 12.80
N LEU A 27 5.25 7.43 13.60
CA LEU A 27 6.68 7.75 13.70
C LEU A 27 7.40 7.57 12.35
N LEU A 28 7.11 6.50 11.62
CA LEU A 28 7.65 6.27 10.27
C LEU A 28 7.28 7.40 9.31
N GLN A 29 6.03 7.87 9.34
CA GLN A 29 5.61 9.00 8.48
C GLN A 29 6.42 10.27 8.77
N TYR A 30 6.60 10.61 10.05
CA TYR A 30 7.38 11.80 10.42
C TYR A 30 8.87 11.62 10.11
N SER A 31 9.42 10.44 10.37
CA SER A 31 10.82 10.10 10.06
C SER A 31 11.10 10.25 8.56
N LEU A 32 10.22 9.68 7.73
CA LEU A 32 10.30 9.77 6.27
C LEU A 32 10.32 11.23 5.81
N VAL A 33 9.34 12.02 6.25
CA VAL A 33 9.23 13.43 5.85
C VAL A 33 10.45 14.23 6.29
N ARG A 34 10.95 14.03 7.52
CA ARG A 34 12.18 14.69 7.99
C ARG A 34 13.39 14.28 7.16
N ARG A 35 13.58 12.99 6.87
CA ARG A 35 14.78 12.49 6.18
C ARG A 35 14.79 12.87 4.71
N VAL A 36 13.67 12.72 4.02
CA VAL A 36 13.56 12.94 2.57
C VAL A 36 13.40 14.43 2.25
N LEU A 37 12.50 15.13 2.94
CA LEU A 37 12.18 16.53 2.64
C LEU A 37 12.92 17.55 3.52
N ARG A 38 13.69 17.09 4.51
CA ARG A 38 14.44 17.94 5.45
C ARG A 38 13.57 18.94 6.22
N ILE A 39 12.29 18.60 6.41
CA ILE A 39 11.33 19.41 7.18
C ILE A 39 11.49 19.10 8.69
N PRO A 40 11.63 20.11 9.57
CA PRO A 40 11.67 19.91 11.02
C PRO A 40 10.37 19.30 11.57
N PHE A 41 10.46 18.42 12.58
CA PHE A 41 9.30 17.71 13.16
C PHE A 41 8.10 18.60 13.49
N HIS A 42 8.34 19.75 14.13
CA HIS A 42 7.29 20.67 14.56
C HIS A 42 6.56 21.37 13.38
N GLN A 43 7.10 21.30 12.17
CA GLN A 43 6.49 21.85 10.95
C GLN A 43 5.78 20.78 10.12
N ILE A 44 5.97 19.50 10.43
CA ILE A 44 5.36 18.39 9.70
C ILE A 44 3.86 18.35 10.03
N ASN A 45 3.05 18.67 9.02
CA ASN A 45 1.59 18.60 9.10
C ASN A 45 1.07 17.52 8.14
N ILE A 46 0.74 16.36 8.70
CA ILE A 46 0.15 15.24 7.96
C ILE A 46 -1.36 15.20 8.20
N CYS A 47 -2.11 15.44 7.13
CA CYS A 47 -3.55 15.41 7.07
C CYS A 47 -4.04 14.06 6.50
N ARG A 48 -5.36 13.86 6.43
CA ARG A 48 -5.98 12.69 5.79
C ARG A 48 -7.05 13.13 4.81
N THR A 49 -7.16 12.43 3.68
CA THR A 49 -8.27 12.61 2.75
C THR A 49 -9.59 12.13 3.38
N PRO A 50 -10.77 12.46 2.81
CA PRO A 50 -12.05 11.90 3.27
C PRO A 50 -12.09 10.36 3.27
N GLU A 51 -11.38 9.72 2.35
CA GLU A 51 -11.21 8.27 2.23
C GLU A 51 -10.19 7.72 3.25
N GLY A 52 -9.52 8.60 4.00
CA GLY A 52 -8.62 8.25 5.09
C GLY A 52 -7.15 8.16 4.70
N LYS A 53 -6.76 8.37 3.44
CA LYS A 53 -5.35 8.30 3.01
C LYS A 53 -4.54 9.46 3.62
N PRO A 54 -3.43 9.20 4.34
CA PRO A 54 -2.59 10.27 4.87
C PRO A 54 -1.82 10.98 3.75
N TYR A 55 -1.65 12.29 3.88
CA TYR A 55 -0.87 13.12 2.96
C TYR A 55 -0.21 14.30 3.68
N LEU A 56 0.88 14.82 3.12
CA LEU A 56 1.56 16.00 3.63
C LEU A 56 0.82 17.27 3.15
N HIS A 57 0.38 18.14 4.05
CA HIS A 57 -0.45 19.30 3.68
C HIS A 57 0.30 20.37 2.89
N LYS A 58 1.59 20.57 3.16
CA LYS A 58 2.42 21.55 2.45
C LYS A 58 3.34 20.81 1.50
N ASN A 59 3.08 20.96 0.21
CA ASN A 59 3.88 20.32 -0.81
C ASN A 59 5.27 20.97 -0.87
N CYS A 60 6.30 20.13 -0.90
CA CYS A 60 7.65 20.57 -1.15
C CYS A 60 7.74 20.98 -2.62
N LEU A 61 8.20 22.20 -2.91
CA LEU A 61 8.34 22.69 -4.29
C LEU A 61 9.26 21.79 -5.13
N THR A 62 10.22 21.11 -4.48
CA THR A 62 11.15 20.17 -5.11
C THR A 62 10.47 18.87 -5.57
N PHE A 63 9.42 18.43 -4.87
CA PHE A 63 8.71 17.17 -5.13
C PHE A 63 7.19 17.39 -5.13
N PRO A 64 6.64 17.96 -6.21
CA PRO A 64 5.25 18.41 -6.27
C PRO A 64 4.21 17.30 -6.06
N ASN A 65 4.58 16.06 -6.36
CA ASN A 65 3.73 14.87 -6.20
C ASN A 65 4.27 13.92 -5.13
N PHE A 66 5.10 14.42 -4.20
CA PHE A 66 5.57 13.61 -3.09
C PHE A 66 4.38 13.01 -2.34
N ASN A 67 4.37 11.69 -2.27
CA ASN A 67 3.36 10.97 -1.54
C ASN A 67 3.95 9.73 -0.88
N PHE A 68 3.22 9.20 0.09
CA PHE A 68 3.61 8.02 0.81
C PHE A 68 2.41 7.18 1.19
N ASN A 69 2.67 5.92 1.47
CA ASN A 69 1.67 5.00 1.98
C ASN A 69 2.27 4.13 3.08
N THR A 70 1.45 3.81 4.08
CA THR A 70 1.86 2.96 5.20
C THR A 70 0.94 1.76 5.30
N SER A 71 1.50 0.60 5.60
CA SER A 71 0.73 -0.59 5.95
C SER A 71 1.29 -1.23 7.21
N HIS A 72 0.47 -2.02 7.89
CA HIS A 72 0.89 -2.77 9.06
C HIS A 72 0.04 -4.02 9.23
N GLN A 73 0.70 -5.16 9.46
CA GLN A 73 0.04 -6.41 9.83
C GLN A 73 1.04 -7.32 10.53
N GLY A 74 0.55 -8.08 11.52
CA GLY A 74 1.42 -8.91 12.35
C GLY A 74 2.48 -8.06 13.05
N ASP A 75 3.74 -8.41 12.85
CA ASP A 75 4.88 -7.78 13.53
C ASP A 75 5.50 -6.62 12.74
N TYR A 76 5.02 -6.35 11.52
CA TYR A 76 5.59 -5.35 10.64
C TYR A 76 4.74 -4.09 10.51
N VAL A 77 5.44 -2.96 10.42
CA VAL A 77 4.89 -1.68 9.99
C VAL A 77 5.81 -1.16 8.89
N GLY A 78 5.27 -0.95 7.70
CA GLY A 78 6.01 -0.47 6.55
C GLY A 78 5.56 0.92 6.10
N ILE A 79 6.46 1.61 5.42
CA ILE A 79 6.19 2.86 4.71
C ILE A 79 6.91 2.84 3.36
N ALA A 80 6.23 3.29 2.31
CA ALA A 80 6.78 3.51 0.99
C ALA A 80 6.48 4.95 0.54
N SER A 81 7.36 5.57 -0.24
CA SER A 81 7.21 6.95 -0.69
C SER A 81 7.71 7.14 -2.11
N GLU A 82 7.05 8.01 -2.85
CA GLU A 82 7.39 8.34 -4.22
C GLU A 82 7.33 9.85 -4.46
N PRO A 83 8.33 10.46 -5.13
CA PRO A 83 8.34 11.89 -5.41
C PRO A 83 7.41 12.30 -6.56
N LEU A 84 7.14 11.39 -7.50
CA LEU A 84 6.47 11.68 -8.78
C LEU A 84 5.22 10.82 -9.02
N CYS A 85 5.35 9.49 -8.91
CA CYS A 85 4.27 8.55 -9.16
C CYS A 85 3.45 8.29 -7.89
N LEU A 86 2.26 7.71 -8.02
CA LEU A 86 1.51 7.24 -6.85
C LEU A 86 2.21 6.03 -6.26
N VAL A 87 2.21 5.93 -4.92
CA VAL A 87 2.63 4.72 -4.23
C VAL A 87 1.52 4.19 -3.31
N GLY A 88 1.38 2.87 -3.32
CA GLY A 88 0.63 2.10 -2.34
C GLY A 88 1.47 0.96 -1.82
N LEU A 89 1.33 0.67 -0.52
CA LEU A 89 1.99 -0.41 0.17
C LEU A 89 0.92 -1.22 0.87
N ASP A 90 0.95 -2.53 0.68
CA ASP A 90 0.21 -3.45 1.53
C ASP A 90 1.15 -4.45 2.19
N ILE A 91 0.82 -4.86 3.41
CA ILE A 91 1.55 -5.88 4.17
C ILE A 91 0.49 -6.78 4.74
N VAL A 92 0.61 -8.07 4.48
CA VAL A 92 -0.33 -9.09 4.94
C VAL A 92 0.41 -10.22 5.64
N SER A 93 -0.21 -10.78 6.66
CA SER A 93 0.27 -11.97 7.36
C SER A 93 -0.63 -13.14 6.99
N ILE A 94 -0.01 -14.21 6.49
CA ILE A 94 -0.65 -15.46 6.09
C ILE A 94 -1.03 -16.21 7.36
N SER A 95 -2.32 -16.16 7.71
CA SER A 95 -2.86 -16.88 8.86
C SER A 95 -3.85 -17.94 8.42
N LYS A 96 -3.72 -19.16 8.94
CA LYS A 96 -4.69 -20.22 8.68
C LYS A 96 -6.04 -19.87 9.33
N PRO A 97 -7.16 -20.03 8.61
CA PRO A 97 -8.48 -19.78 9.18
C PRO A 97 -8.75 -20.74 10.34
N GLN A 98 -9.42 -20.26 11.39
CA GLN A 98 -9.78 -21.05 12.56
C GLN A 98 -11.23 -21.54 12.43
N GLY A 99 -11.43 -22.86 12.40
CA GLY A 99 -12.76 -23.46 12.42
C GLY A 99 -13.43 -23.62 11.05
N GLU A 100 -12.72 -23.36 9.96
CA GLU A 100 -13.17 -23.62 8.58
C GLU A 100 -11.99 -24.11 7.72
N THR A 101 -12.31 -24.70 6.57
CA THR A 101 -11.31 -25.12 5.58
C THR A 101 -10.78 -23.91 4.80
N THR A 102 -9.57 -24.03 4.23
CA THR A 102 -8.99 -22.97 3.38
C THR A 102 -9.91 -22.58 2.23
N THR A 103 -10.60 -23.53 1.62
CA THR A 103 -11.50 -23.27 0.49
C THR A 103 -12.75 -22.50 0.94
N GLU A 104 -13.36 -22.86 2.08
CA GLU A 104 -14.50 -22.13 2.65
C GLU A 104 -14.12 -20.68 2.98
N PHE A 105 -12.96 -20.48 3.60
CA PHE A 105 -12.43 -19.15 3.87
C PHE A 105 -12.30 -18.31 2.59
N ILE A 106 -11.70 -18.86 1.53
CA ILE A 106 -11.48 -18.14 0.27
C ILE A 106 -12.81 -17.85 -0.46
N ILE A 107 -13.81 -18.74 -0.37
CA ILE A 107 -15.16 -18.52 -0.94
C ILE A 107 -15.80 -17.24 -0.40
N ASN A 108 -15.56 -16.89 0.87
CA ASN A 108 -16.06 -15.65 1.46
C ASN A 108 -15.51 -14.38 0.75
N PHE A 109 -14.39 -14.50 0.04
CA PHE A 109 -13.75 -13.41 -0.72
C PHE A 109 -13.92 -13.53 -2.23
N SER A 110 -14.67 -14.53 -2.71
CA SER A 110 -14.88 -14.79 -4.15
C SER A 110 -15.37 -13.56 -4.93
N SER A 111 -16.20 -12.71 -4.32
CA SER A 111 -16.73 -11.49 -4.94
C SER A 111 -15.67 -10.39 -5.18
N TYR A 112 -14.48 -10.52 -4.61
CA TYR A 112 -13.35 -9.59 -4.78
C TYR A 112 -12.31 -10.09 -5.79
N LEU A 113 -12.42 -11.36 -6.20
CA LEU A 113 -11.51 -12.03 -7.12
C LEU A 113 -12.15 -12.14 -8.50
N THR A 114 -11.33 -12.16 -9.55
CA THR A 114 -11.81 -12.52 -10.89
C THR A 114 -11.77 -14.02 -11.10
N ASP A 115 -12.49 -14.52 -12.11
CA ASP A 115 -12.45 -15.94 -12.47
C ASP A 115 -11.03 -16.41 -12.79
N HIS A 116 -10.19 -15.55 -13.40
CA HIS A 116 -8.79 -15.87 -13.66
C HIS A 116 -8.02 -16.11 -12.36
N GLU A 117 -8.05 -15.14 -11.44
CA GLU A 117 -7.32 -15.20 -10.16
C GLU A 117 -7.83 -16.37 -9.31
N TRP A 118 -9.15 -16.56 -9.26
CA TRP A 118 -9.78 -17.68 -8.57
C TRP A 118 -9.24 -19.03 -9.07
N ASN A 119 -9.16 -19.20 -10.39
CA ASN A 119 -8.63 -20.42 -11.00
C ASN A 119 -7.13 -20.61 -10.71
N CYS A 120 -6.34 -19.54 -10.71
CA CYS A 120 -4.92 -19.60 -10.34
C CYS A 120 -4.75 -20.04 -8.88
N ILE A 121 -5.49 -19.43 -7.95
CA ILE A 121 -5.47 -19.74 -6.52
C ILE A 121 -5.81 -21.22 -6.27
N LEU A 122 -6.88 -21.73 -6.87
CA LEU A 122 -7.29 -23.13 -6.64
C LEU A 122 -6.34 -24.17 -7.27
N ARG A 123 -5.50 -23.77 -8.23
CA ARG A 123 -4.51 -24.64 -8.89
C ARG A 123 -3.17 -24.72 -8.18
N ALA A 124 -2.97 -23.93 -7.12
CA ALA A 124 -1.70 -23.81 -6.40
C ALA A 124 -1.19 -25.12 -5.77
N GLY A 125 -2.06 -26.12 -5.59
CA GLY A 125 -1.70 -27.43 -5.06
C GLY A 125 -2.24 -27.66 -3.66
N THR A 126 -1.37 -27.62 -2.65
CA THR A 126 -1.73 -27.87 -1.25
C THR A 126 -2.56 -26.73 -0.65
N HIS A 127 -3.29 -26.99 0.43
CA HIS A 127 -4.06 -25.96 1.14
C HIS A 127 -3.20 -24.75 1.58
N SER A 128 -1.93 -24.97 1.94
CA SER A 128 -1.02 -23.89 2.32
C SER A 128 -0.65 -23.01 1.12
N GLU A 129 -0.40 -23.63 -0.03
CA GLU A 129 -0.08 -22.92 -1.28
C GLU A 129 -1.31 -22.15 -1.78
N VAL A 130 -2.50 -22.75 -1.76
CA VAL A 130 -3.77 -22.10 -2.11
C VAL A 130 -4.00 -20.84 -1.25
N LEU A 131 -3.78 -20.95 0.07
CA LEU A 131 -3.91 -19.81 0.97
C LEU A 131 -2.85 -18.73 0.69
N THR A 132 -1.62 -19.14 0.42
CA THR A 132 -0.52 -18.22 0.08
C THR A 132 -0.83 -17.44 -1.20
N GLU A 133 -1.24 -18.13 -2.28
CA GLU A 133 -1.63 -17.51 -3.54
C GLU A 133 -2.78 -16.50 -3.34
N PHE A 134 -3.80 -16.86 -2.55
CA PHE A 134 -4.87 -15.94 -2.21
C PHE A 134 -4.33 -14.64 -1.58
N TYR A 135 -3.46 -14.75 -0.59
CA TYR A 135 -2.89 -13.58 0.08
C TYR A 135 -1.97 -12.76 -0.83
N ARG A 136 -1.28 -13.38 -1.80
CA ARG A 136 -0.48 -12.65 -2.80
C ARG A 136 -1.37 -11.76 -3.67
N TYR A 137 -2.47 -12.30 -4.22
CA TYR A 137 -3.45 -11.50 -4.98
C TYR A 137 -4.12 -10.42 -4.13
N TRP A 138 -4.52 -10.77 -2.90
CA TRP A 138 -5.11 -9.83 -1.96
C TRP A 138 -4.18 -8.64 -1.69
N CYS A 139 -2.90 -8.92 -1.42
CA CYS A 139 -1.90 -7.90 -1.13
C CYS A 139 -1.75 -6.92 -2.29
N LEU A 140 -1.63 -7.42 -3.53
CA LEU A 140 -1.52 -6.60 -4.74
C LEU A 140 -2.74 -5.69 -4.95
N LYS A 141 -3.96 -6.24 -4.77
CA LYS A 141 -5.21 -5.49 -4.87
C LYS A 141 -5.28 -4.37 -3.83
N GLU A 142 -4.96 -4.66 -2.58
CA GLU A 142 -4.94 -3.67 -1.51
C GLU A 142 -3.88 -2.59 -1.74
N ALA A 143 -2.68 -2.96 -2.19
CA ALA A 143 -1.65 -1.98 -2.54
C ALA A 143 -2.12 -1.04 -3.66
N PHE A 144 -2.78 -1.55 -4.70
CA PHE A 144 -3.36 -0.73 -5.75
C PHE A 144 -4.41 0.25 -5.19
N VAL A 145 -5.39 -0.24 -4.42
CA VAL A 145 -6.46 0.59 -3.84
C VAL A 145 -5.89 1.67 -2.91
N LYS A 146 -4.89 1.29 -2.11
CA LYS A 146 -4.14 2.22 -1.25
C LYS A 146 -3.37 3.24 -2.08
N ALA A 147 -2.81 2.88 -3.24
CA ALA A 147 -2.10 3.80 -4.12
C ALA A 147 -3.04 4.88 -4.68
N ILE A 148 -4.19 4.50 -5.24
CA ILE A 148 -5.16 5.46 -5.79
C ILE A 148 -5.93 6.23 -4.72
N GLY A 149 -5.93 5.75 -3.48
CA GLY A 149 -6.57 6.41 -2.34
C GLY A 149 -8.09 6.26 -2.29
N ALA A 150 -8.64 5.20 -2.87
CA ALA A 150 -10.09 4.99 -2.97
C ALA A 150 -10.75 4.42 -1.69
N GLY A 151 -9.98 3.76 -0.83
CA GLY A 151 -10.50 3.13 0.40
C GLY A 151 -11.36 1.89 0.14
N VAL A 152 -12.06 1.43 1.20
CA VAL A 152 -12.76 0.12 1.28
C VAL A 152 -13.91 -0.05 0.27
N GLY A 153 -14.39 1.04 -0.34
CA GLY A 153 -15.49 1.01 -1.32
C GLY A 153 -15.07 0.73 -2.77
N PHE A 154 -13.79 0.52 -3.04
CA PHE A 154 -13.33 0.25 -4.39
C PHE A 154 -13.71 -1.17 -4.85
N GLY A 155 -14.27 -1.29 -6.06
CA GLY A 155 -14.66 -2.58 -6.62
C GLY A 155 -13.43 -3.42 -7.01
N LEU A 156 -12.95 -4.28 -6.11
CA LEU A 156 -11.78 -5.14 -6.33
C LEU A 156 -11.95 -6.15 -7.48
N HIS A 157 -13.20 -6.56 -7.78
CA HIS A 157 -13.53 -7.42 -8.91
C HIS A 157 -13.16 -6.81 -10.29
N ARG A 158 -12.92 -5.50 -10.35
CA ARG A 158 -12.49 -4.80 -11.56
C ARG A 158 -11.01 -5.00 -11.89
N LEU A 159 -10.24 -5.44 -10.89
CA LEU A 159 -8.80 -5.61 -10.97
C LEU A 159 -8.50 -7.07 -11.20
N GLU A 160 -7.76 -7.38 -12.25
CA GLU A 160 -7.28 -8.73 -12.53
C GLU A 160 -5.76 -8.70 -12.70
N PHE A 161 -5.04 -9.42 -11.85
CA PHE A 161 -3.58 -9.49 -11.90
C PHE A 161 -3.09 -10.69 -12.70
N HIS A 162 -2.06 -10.44 -13.52
CA HIS A 162 -1.33 -11.45 -14.29
C HIS A 162 0.15 -11.37 -13.91
N HIS A 163 0.85 -12.50 -13.88
CA HIS A 163 2.26 -12.57 -13.51
C HIS A 163 2.97 -13.78 -14.13
N GLU A 164 4.29 -13.74 -14.13
CA GLU A 164 5.17 -14.88 -14.44
C GLU A 164 5.91 -15.27 -13.16
N HIS A 165 5.45 -16.31 -12.46
CA HIS A 165 6.03 -16.73 -11.16
C HIS A 165 6.18 -15.58 -10.14
N TRP A 166 5.14 -14.75 -10.00
CA TRP A 166 5.15 -13.56 -9.15
C TRP A 166 6.21 -12.51 -9.50
N THR A 167 6.77 -12.61 -10.70
CA THR A 167 7.56 -11.57 -11.37
C THR A 167 6.77 -11.04 -12.58
N ASN A 168 7.23 -9.93 -13.18
CA ASN A 168 6.55 -9.30 -14.33
C ASN A 168 5.03 -9.09 -14.10
N ILE A 169 4.67 -8.57 -12.92
CA ILE A 169 3.28 -8.43 -12.50
C ILE A 169 2.63 -7.29 -13.29
N SER A 170 1.49 -7.59 -13.92
CA SER A 170 0.67 -6.63 -14.66
C SER A 170 -0.78 -6.68 -14.19
N ILE A 171 -1.52 -5.61 -14.49
CA ILE A 171 -2.92 -5.47 -14.06
C ILE A 171 -3.81 -5.16 -15.26
N HIS A 172 -4.95 -5.85 -15.33
CA HIS A 172 -6.08 -5.46 -16.16
C HIS A 172 -7.11 -4.75 -15.29
N ILE A 173 -7.59 -3.61 -15.75
CA ILE A 173 -8.65 -2.83 -15.10
C ILE A 173 -9.84 -2.82 -16.05
N ASP A 174 -10.98 -3.35 -15.60
CA ASP A 174 -12.18 -3.52 -16.43
C ASP A 174 -11.89 -4.27 -17.75
N GLY A 175 -11.05 -5.31 -17.67
CA GLY A 175 -10.65 -6.15 -18.80
C GLY A 175 -9.59 -5.53 -19.74
N GLN A 176 -9.09 -4.33 -19.45
CA GLN A 176 -8.05 -3.68 -20.26
C GLN A 176 -6.71 -3.63 -19.55
N VAL A 177 -5.64 -4.02 -20.25
CA VAL A 177 -4.27 -3.97 -19.73
C VAL A 177 -3.88 -2.53 -19.40
N SER A 178 -3.50 -2.26 -18.15
CA SER A 178 -3.00 -0.96 -17.74
C SER A 178 -1.48 -0.94 -17.70
N ARG A 179 -0.86 -0.24 -18.67
CA ARG A 179 0.59 -0.04 -18.72
C ARG A 179 1.10 1.04 -17.75
N LYS A 180 0.17 1.74 -17.09
CA LYS A 180 0.44 2.86 -16.17
C LYS A 180 0.88 2.42 -14.78
N TRP A 181 0.83 1.12 -14.51
CA TRP A 181 1.09 0.54 -13.20
C TRP A 181 2.21 -0.49 -13.22
N ARG A 182 2.98 -0.52 -12.14
CA ARG A 182 3.99 -1.53 -11.85
C ARG A 182 3.82 -2.02 -10.43
N PHE A 183 4.12 -3.29 -10.22
CA PHE A 183 3.91 -3.96 -8.96
C PHE A 183 5.11 -4.82 -8.60
N TRP A 184 5.37 -4.89 -7.30
CA TRP A 184 6.38 -5.76 -6.71
C TRP A 184 5.76 -6.47 -5.53
N LEU A 185 6.12 -7.73 -5.37
CA LEU A 185 5.74 -8.58 -4.25
C LEU A 185 7.01 -9.06 -3.57
N PHE A 186 7.03 -8.97 -2.25
CA PHE A 186 8.16 -9.31 -1.40
C PHE A 186 7.70 -10.25 -0.30
N GLU A 187 8.51 -11.26 -0.01
CA GLU A 187 8.37 -12.11 1.17
C GLU A 187 9.28 -11.52 2.24
N LEU A 188 8.67 -10.97 3.31
CA LEU A 188 9.44 -10.39 4.43
C LEU A 188 9.98 -11.49 5.34
N ASP A 189 9.20 -12.54 5.52
CA ASP A 189 9.55 -13.79 6.18
C ASP A 189 8.61 -14.92 5.70
N GLU A 190 8.59 -16.07 6.38
CA GLU A 190 7.78 -17.23 6.02
C GLU A 190 6.26 -17.00 6.01
N VAL A 191 5.77 -15.97 6.71
CA VAL A 191 4.33 -15.72 6.88
C VAL A 191 3.92 -14.30 6.53
N HIS A 192 4.84 -13.39 6.22
CA HIS A 192 4.53 -12.01 5.87
C HIS A 192 4.88 -11.69 4.42
N LEU A 193 3.89 -11.16 3.71
CA LEU A 193 4.04 -10.63 2.36
C LEU A 193 3.92 -9.12 2.39
N ALA A 194 4.64 -8.45 1.51
CA ALA A 194 4.48 -7.03 1.24
C ALA A 194 4.37 -6.79 -0.25
N SER A 195 3.50 -5.88 -0.67
CA SER A 195 3.42 -5.47 -2.06
C SER A 195 3.48 -3.96 -2.21
N ILE A 196 4.17 -3.52 -3.26
CA ILE A 196 4.28 -2.12 -3.65
C ILE A 196 3.58 -1.96 -4.98
N ALA A 197 2.67 -1.00 -5.07
CA ALA A 197 2.03 -0.56 -6.30
C ALA A 197 2.51 0.85 -6.64
N LYS A 198 3.07 1.04 -7.83
CA LYS A 198 3.40 2.35 -8.38
C LYS A 198 2.56 2.65 -9.60
N GLY A 199 2.02 3.86 -9.68
CA GLY A 199 1.05 4.20 -10.73
C GLY A 199 1.06 5.66 -11.16
N HIS A 200 0.42 5.95 -12.28
CA HIS A 200 0.28 7.33 -12.75
C HIS A 200 -0.63 8.15 -11.80
N PRO A 201 -0.25 9.40 -11.42
CA PRO A 201 -1.08 10.30 -10.59
C PRO A 201 -2.50 10.57 -11.09
N GLU A 202 -2.79 10.24 -12.35
CA GLU A 202 -4.10 10.49 -12.96
C GLU A 202 -5.13 9.44 -12.55
N ASP A 203 -4.71 8.32 -11.97
CA ASP A 203 -5.62 7.27 -11.50
C ASP A 203 -6.04 7.48 -10.04
N ALA A 204 -5.47 8.48 -9.35
CA ALA A 204 -5.88 8.85 -8.00
C ALA A 204 -7.35 9.32 -7.97
N VAL A 205 -8.04 9.06 -6.85
CA VAL A 205 -9.40 9.57 -6.66
C VAL A 205 -9.42 11.10 -6.51
N SER A 206 -10.55 11.73 -6.82
CA SER A 206 -10.67 13.19 -6.92
C SER A 206 -10.20 13.96 -5.68
N ASN A 207 -10.46 13.45 -4.47
CA ASN A 207 -10.00 14.13 -3.25
C ASN A 207 -8.50 13.98 -3.02
N TYR A 208 -7.93 12.84 -3.39
CA TYR A 208 -6.51 12.61 -3.29
C TYR A 208 -5.73 13.38 -4.36
N LYS A 209 -6.23 13.45 -5.60
CA LYS A 209 -5.67 14.27 -6.68
C LYS A 209 -5.48 15.74 -6.28
N LYS A 210 -6.42 16.32 -5.53
CA LYS A 210 -6.33 17.72 -5.04
C LYS A 210 -5.13 17.96 -4.11
N THR A 211 -4.56 16.90 -3.53
CA THR A 211 -3.37 16.99 -2.66
C THR A 211 -2.06 16.95 -3.45
N LEU A 212 -2.11 16.51 -4.72
CA LEU A 212 -0.96 16.41 -5.62
C LEU A 212 -0.85 17.72 -6.43
N SER A 213 0.34 18.32 -6.50
CA SER A 213 0.47 19.66 -7.08
C SER A 213 0.45 19.67 -8.61
N ASN A 214 0.90 18.60 -9.28
CA ASN A 214 1.05 18.54 -10.74
C ASN A 214 0.50 17.21 -11.29
N ALA A 215 -0.71 17.22 -11.86
CA ALA A 215 -1.22 16.05 -12.59
C ALA A 215 -0.47 15.80 -13.92
N THR A 216 0.17 16.83 -14.48
CA THR A 216 0.94 16.77 -15.72
C THR A 216 2.41 16.47 -15.42
N VAL A 217 2.71 15.22 -15.07
CA VAL A 217 4.10 14.75 -14.96
C VAL A 217 4.66 14.59 -16.38
N VAL A 218 5.91 15.02 -16.62
CA VAL A 218 6.59 14.74 -17.90
C VAL A 218 6.63 13.23 -18.09
N GLN A 219 5.97 12.74 -19.14
CA GLN A 219 5.66 11.32 -19.33
C GLN A 219 6.92 10.44 -19.38
N GLU A 220 8.04 10.97 -19.87
CA GLU A 220 9.35 10.31 -19.89
C GLU A 220 9.95 10.10 -18.49
N GLN A 221 9.87 11.08 -17.60
CA GLN A 221 10.36 10.98 -16.22
C GLN A 221 9.53 9.97 -15.41
N LEU A 222 8.21 9.96 -15.64
CA LEU A 222 7.32 8.99 -15.00
C LEU A 222 7.61 7.57 -15.49
N HIS A 223 7.83 7.37 -16.80
CA HIS A 223 8.17 6.06 -17.35
C HIS A 223 9.48 5.54 -16.75
N SER A 224 10.54 6.36 -16.70
CA SER A 224 11.80 5.97 -16.05
C SER A 224 11.64 5.64 -14.57
N THR A 225 10.73 6.31 -13.85
CA THR A 225 10.48 6.05 -12.42
C THR A 225 9.72 4.73 -12.24
N LEU A 226 8.73 4.45 -13.10
CA LEU A 226 7.97 3.20 -13.05
C LEU A 226 8.83 1.99 -13.41
N GLU A 227 9.76 2.12 -14.36
CA GLU A 227 10.68 1.04 -14.78
C GLU A 227 11.88 0.87 -13.83
N SER A 228 12.05 1.76 -12.84
CA SER A 228 13.14 1.60 -11.88
C SER A 228 12.91 0.34 -11.03
N PRO A 229 13.92 -0.57 -10.94
CA PRO A 229 13.78 -1.77 -10.14
C PRO A 229 13.65 -1.38 -8.66
N GLU A 230 12.67 -1.96 -7.98
CA GLU A 230 12.51 -1.72 -6.55
C GLU A 230 13.52 -2.56 -5.76
N GLY A 231 14.25 -1.91 -4.86
CA GLY A 231 15.12 -2.60 -3.92
C GLY A 231 14.31 -3.33 -2.84
N ALA A 232 14.94 -4.27 -2.14
CA ALA A 232 14.33 -4.89 -0.97
C ALA A 232 14.04 -3.85 0.14
N PHE A 233 13.07 -4.14 1.00
CA PHE A 233 12.80 -3.31 2.17
C PHE A 233 14.02 -3.18 3.07
N THR A 234 14.26 -1.96 3.56
CA THR A 234 15.20 -1.75 4.67
C THR A 234 14.46 -2.00 5.98
N LEU A 235 14.85 -3.07 6.69
CA LEU A 235 14.25 -3.44 7.98
C LEU A 235 14.95 -2.73 9.13
N TRP A 236 14.18 -2.03 9.96
CA TRP A 236 14.65 -1.42 11.20
C TRP A 236 13.87 -1.92 12.39
N THR A 237 14.55 -2.05 13.53
CA THR A 237 13.87 -2.18 14.82
C THR A 237 13.24 -0.85 15.23
N VAL A 238 12.28 -0.91 16.16
CA VAL A 238 11.67 0.30 16.73
C VAL A 238 12.72 1.19 17.40
N GLU A 239 13.74 0.60 18.02
CA GLU A 239 14.84 1.32 18.67
C GLU A 239 15.67 2.12 17.65
N GLN A 240 16.06 1.48 16.55
CA GLN A 240 16.79 2.13 15.45
C GLN A 240 15.97 3.27 14.85
N LEU A 241 14.66 3.07 14.67
CA LEU A 241 13.76 4.13 14.22
C LEU A 241 13.78 5.30 15.19
N THR A 242 13.64 5.07 16.50
CA THR A 242 13.62 6.14 17.51
C THR A 242 14.94 6.90 17.58
N GLN A 243 16.09 6.23 17.51
CA GLN A 243 17.40 6.87 17.47
C GLN A 243 17.59 7.75 16.23
N SER A 244 16.94 7.41 15.11
CA SER A 244 16.96 8.25 13.90
C SER A 244 16.14 9.54 14.00
N LEU A 245 15.30 9.67 15.04
CA LEU A 245 14.46 10.85 15.29
C LEU A 245 15.16 11.88 16.18
N GLU A 246 16.20 11.50 16.90
CA GLU A 246 17.11 12.41 17.62
C GLU A 246 17.85 13.35 16.62
#